data_AF-A0A9P0D3Z9-F1
#
_entry.id   AF-A0A9P0D3Z9-F1
#
_cell.length_a   1.000
_cell.length_b   1.000
_cell.length_c   1.000
_cell.angle_alpha   90.00
_cell.angle_beta   90.00
_cell.angle_gamma   90.00
#
_symmetry.space_group_name_H-M   'P 1'
#
loop_
_entity.id
_entity.type
_entity.pdbx_description
1 polymer ?
#
loop_
_entity_poly.entity_id
_entity_poly.type
_entity_poly.pdbx_seq_one_letter_code
_entity_poly.pdbx_strand_id
1 'polypeptide(L)'
;MAVQKYYLCSSLVQRSPDSSVLKNISEPLEQDIEGPSSSKNDSDLEGMSNEPKCFSQNELDDLVRDLNLSKQASELLASRLKEKNLLSSDTKISFYRERDKELPRYFSEENGTTFY
;
A
#
# COMPACT_ATOMS: atom_id res chain seq x y z
N MET A 1 -26.17 33.31 -8.33
CA MET A 1 -25.05 32.38 -8.61
C MET A 1 -24.46 31.97 -7.28
N ALA A 2 -24.47 30.67 -6.94
CA ALA A 2 -23.92 30.19 -5.68
C ALA A 2 -22.42 29.89 -5.85
N VAL A 3 -21.58 30.50 -5.02
CA VAL A 3 -20.13 30.22 -4.98
C VAL A 3 -19.87 29.43 -3.70
N GLN A 4 -19.59 28.13 -3.84
CA GLN A 4 -19.19 27.30 -2.71
C GLN A 4 -17.81 27.74 -2.20
N LYS A 5 -17.73 28.02 -0.90
CA LYS A 5 -16.50 28.49 -0.26
C LYS A 5 -15.51 27.33 -0.06
N TYR A 6 -14.24 27.66 -0.22
CA TYR A 6 -13.09 26.77 -0.17
C TYR A 6 -12.97 25.99 1.15
N TYR A 7 -12.44 24.78 1.05
CA TYR A 7 -12.02 23.97 2.20
C TYR A 7 -10.80 24.61 2.88
N LEU A 8 -10.89 24.85 4.20
CA LEU A 8 -9.72 25.01 5.07
C LEU A 8 -9.58 23.75 5.94
N CYS A 9 -8.55 22.94 5.66
CA CYS A 9 -8.11 21.90 6.59
C CYS A 9 -6.83 22.39 7.28
N SER A 10 -7.01 23.09 8.40
CA SER A 10 -5.91 23.67 9.18
C SER A 10 -5.65 22.86 10.45
N SER A 11 -4.52 22.15 10.51
CA SER A 11 -3.64 22.13 11.70
C SER A 11 -2.40 21.27 11.44
N LEU A 12 -1.23 21.91 11.53
CA LEU A 12 0.07 21.24 11.51
C LEU A 12 0.36 20.67 12.89
N VAL A 13 0.62 19.36 13.00
CA VAL A 13 1.19 18.76 14.21
C VAL A 13 2.67 19.14 14.27
N GLN A 14 3.03 20.02 15.21
CA GLN A 14 4.43 20.28 15.51
C GLN A 14 5.00 19.17 16.41
N ARG A 15 6.16 18.63 16.04
CA ARG A 15 6.92 17.70 16.87
C ARG A 15 8.26 18.33 17.22
N SER A 16 8.47 18.60 18.51
CA SER A 16 9.72 19.14 19.04
C SER A 16 10.86 18.13 18.88
N PRO A 17 12.10 18.57 18.59
CA PRO A 17 13.29 17.73 18.69
C PRO A 17 13.81 17.72 20.13
N ASP A 18 13.77 16.56 20.80
CA ASP A 18 14.47 16.39 22.07
C ASP A 18 15.99 16.27 21.84
N SER A 19 16.73 17.17 22.48
CA SER A 19 18.20 17.20 22.49
C SER A 19 18.72 16.65 23.82
N SER A 20 19.57 15.61 23.80
CA SER A 20 20.46 15.23 24.91
C SER A 20 21.60 14.29 24.48
N VAL A 21 22.64 14.90 23.91
CA VAL A 21 24.11 14.70 24.11
C VAL A 21 24.69 13.41 24.77
N LEU A 22 25.94 13.13 24.32
CA LEU A 22 27.05 12.36 24.94
C LEU A 22 27.23 10.90 24.44
N LYS A 23 28.45 10.34 24.22
CA LYS A 23 29.85 10.83 24.42
C LYS A 23 30.74 10.61 23.18
N ASN A 24 31.87 11.35 23.14
CA ASN A 24 32.99 11.22 22.19
C ASN A 24 33.91 10.02 22.50
N ILE A 25 34.56 9.45 21.49
CA ILE A 25 35.79 8.63 21.65
C ILE A 25 36.80 8.98 20.54
N SER A 26 37.92 9.58 20.98
CA SER A 26 39.29 9.55 20.42
C SER A 26 39.60 10.03 18.99
N GLU A 27 40.81 10.62 18.88
CA GLU A 27 41.36 11.42 17.78
C GLU A 27 42.30 10.59 16.85
N PRO A 28 43.06 11.16 15.89
CA PRO A 28 43.09 10.67 14.51
C PRO A 28 44.36 9.88 14.13
N LEU A 29 44.32 9.24 12.95
CA LEU A 29 45.52 8.85 12.21
C LEU A 29 45.36 9.23 10.73
N GLU A 30 46.21 10.13 10.27
CA GLU A 30 46.35 10.53 8.86
C GLU A 30 47.03 9.41 8.07
N GLN A 31 46.53 9.12 6.86
CA GLN A 31 47.27 8.39 5.82
C GLN A 31 46.92 8.96 4.44
N ASP A 32 47.75 9.90 3.98
CA ASP A 32 47.71 10.41 2.61
C ASP A 32 48.20 9.34 1.62
N ILE A 33 47.32 8.89 0.73
CA ILE A 33 47.72 8.24 -0.52
C ILE A 33 46.83 8.77 -1.65
N GLU A 34 47.41 9.56 -2.55
CA GLU A 34 46.73 10.07 -3.74
C GLU A 34 46.55 8.98 -4.82
N GLY A 35 45.30 8.82 -5.27
CA GLY A 35 44.95 8.44 -6.64
C GLY A 35 44.72 6.94 -6.95
N PRO A 36 44.12 6.63 -8.12
CA PRO A 36 43.32 7.50 -8.98
C PRO A 36 41.81 7.40 -8.66
N SER A 37 41.05 8.41 -9.07
CA SER A 37 39.58 8.41 -8.96
C SER A 37 38.93 7.40 -9.92
N SER A 38 38.83 6.14 -9.51
CA SER A 38 37.88 5.22 -10.13
C SER A 38 36.47 5.61 -9.68
N SER A 39 35.79 6.41 -10.49
CA SER A 39 34.42 6.83 -10.24
C SER A 39 33.53 5.60 -10.13
N LYS A 40 33.08 5.30 -8.91
CA LYS A 40 32.00 4.33 -8.65
C LYS A 40 30.71 4.93 -9.18
N ASN A 41 30.53 4.77 -10.48
CA ASN A 41 29.30 5.08 -11.16
C ASN A 41 28.33 3.94 -10.82
N ASP A 42 27.76 4.00 -9.62
CA ASP A 42 26.59 3.20 -9.23
C ASP A 42 25.41 3.71 -10.07
N SER A 43 25.42 3.35 -11.36
CA SER A 43 24.51 3.82 -12.40
C SER A 43 23.23 2.98 -12.50
N ASP A 44 23.04 2.03 -11.60
CA ASP A 44 21.91 1.09 -11.59
C ASP A 44 20.62 1.69 -10.98
N LEU A 45 20.59 3.01 -10.77
CA LEU A 45 19.34 3.77 -10.63
C LEU A 45 18.73 4.06 -12.02
N GLU A 46 18.45 2.97 -12.74
CA GLU A 46 17.58 2.95 -13.91
C GLU A 46 16.26 3.67 -13.59
N GLY A 47 15.80 4.49 -14.55
CA GLY A 47 14.99 5.66 -14.26
C GLY A 47 13.76 5.40 -13.38
N MET A 48 13.76 5.96 -12.16
CA MET A 48 12.55 6.08 -11.34
C MET A 48 11.53 6.93 -12.10
N SER A 49 10.59 6.27 -12.79
CA SER A 49 9.45 6.93 -13.41
C SER A 49 8.69 7.68 -12.33
N ASN A 50 8.63 9.01 -12.42
CA ASN A 50 7.93 9.86 -11.44
C ASN A 50 6.40 9.69 -11.45
N GLU A 51 5.88 8.79 -12.30
CA GLU A 51 4.47 8.44 -12.36
C GLU A 51 4.12 7.41 -11.26
N PRO A 52 3.02 7.61 -10.50
CA PRO A 52 2.61 6.65 -9.48
C PRO A 52 2.31 5.28 -10.09
N LYS A 53 2.94 4.22 -9.58
CA LYS A 53 2.57 2.85 -9.98
C LYS A 53 1.12 2.57 -9.54
N CYS A 54 0.25 2.33 -10.51
CA CYS A 54 -1.11 1.86 -10.27
C CYS A 54 -1.12 0.41 -9.78
N PHE A 55 -2.03 0.11 -8.85
CA PHE A 55 -2.35 -1.26 -8.47
C PHE A 55 -3.13 -1.96 -9.60
N SER A 56 -2.75 -3.21 -9.85
CA SER A 56 -3.49 -4.18 -10.65
C SER A 56 -4.55 -4.92 -9.81
N GLN A 57 -5.42 -5.69 -10.46
CA GLN A 57 -6.49 -6.44 -9.80
C GLN A 57 -5.95 -7.42 -8.75
N ASN A 58 -4.94 -8.23 -9.12
CA ASN A 58 -4.33 -9.19 -8.21
C ASN A 58 -3.62 -8.50 -7.05
N GLU A 59 -2.89 -7.39 -7.27
CA GLU A 59 -2.25 -6.64 -6.18
C GLU A 59 -3.28 -6.06 -5.20
N LEU A 60 -4.46 -5.62 -5.68
CA LEU A 60 -5.57 -5.17 -4.83
C LEU A 60 -6.20 -6.34 -4.04
N ASP A 61 -6.45 -7.47 -4.71
CA ASP A 61 -7.08 -8.66 -4.10
C ASP A 61 -6.14 -9.32 -3.07
N ASP A 62 -4.83 -9.39 -3.36
CA ASP A 62 -3.79 -9.82 -2.45
C ASP A 62 -3.73 -8.89 -1.23
N LEU A 63 -3.72 -7.56 -1.42
CA LEU A 63 -3.74 -6.59 -0.32
C LEU A 63 -4.99 -6.71 0.57
N VAL A 64 -6.15 -6.97 -0.03
CA VAL A 64 -7.41 -7.22 0.71
C VAL A 64 -7.34 -8.51 1.53
N ARG A 65 -6.73 -9.57 0.98
CA ARG A 65 -6.55 -10.86 1.66
C ARG A 65 -5.53 -10.79 2.78
N ASP A 66 -4.36 -10.20 2.53
CA ASP A 66 -3.24 -10.16 3.45
C ASP A 66 -3.54 -9.25 4.67
N LEU A 67 -4.33 -8.18 4.47
CA LEU A 67 -4.88 -7.35 5.54
C LEU A 67 -6.21 -7.89 6.14
N ASN A 68 -6.72 -9.00 5.62
CA ASN A 68 -7.99 -9.65 6.01
C ASN A 68 -9.17 -8.66 6.14
N LEU A 69 -9.35 -7.81 5.13
CA LEU A 69 -10.33 -6.72 5.17
C LEU A 69 -11.77 -7.22 5.02
N SER A 70 -12.67 -6.66 5.82
CA SER A 70 -14.12 -6.86 5.64
C SER A 70 -14.61 -6.19 4.35
N LYS A 71 -15.71 -6.69 3.77
CA LYS A 71 -16.32 -6.15 2.54
C LYS A 71 -16.33 -4.62 2.46
N GLN A 72 -16.82 -3.97 3.53
CA GLN A 72 -16.95 -2.52 3.59
C GLN A 72 -15.60 -1.79 3.67
N ALA A 73 -14.61 -2.39 4.35
CA ALA A 73 -13.25 -1.86 4.38
C ALA A 73 -12.55 -2.00 3.02
N SER A 74 -12.72 -3.11 2.31
CA SER A 74 -12.20 -3.34 0.96
C SER A 74 -12.84 -2.38 -0.07
N GLU A 75 -14.16 -2.18 0.00
CA GLU A 75 -14.89 -1.22 -0.83
C GLU A 75 -14.38 0.22 -0.58
N LEU A 76 -14.19 0.61 0.68
CA LEU A 76 -13.67 1.93 1.03
C LEU A 76 -12.20 2.11 0.58
N LEU A 77 -11.34 1.12 0.80
CA LEU A 77 -9.94 1.12 0.35
C LEU A 77 -9.87 1.37 -1.16
N ALA A 78 -10.59 0.56 -1.94
CA ALA A 78 -10.57 0.68 -3.38
C ALA A 78 -11.21 1.99 -3.89
N SER A 79 -12.23 2.53 -3.21
CA SER A 79 -12.72 3.90 -3.50
C SER A 79 -11.61 4.94 -3.34
N ARG A 80 -10.87 4.91 -2.22
CA ARG A 80 -9.79 5.87 -1.95
C ARG A 80 -8.58 5.70 -2.88
N LEU A 81 -8.28 4.49 -3.34
CA LEU A 81 -7.26 4.25 -4.35
C LEU A 81 -7.73 4.78 -5.73
N LYS A 82 -9.01 4.59 -6.08
CA LYS A 82 -9.61 5.10 -7.32
C LYS A 82 -9.65 6.63 -7.36
N GLU A 83 -10.06 7.26 -6.27
CA GLU A 83 -10.05 8.74 -6.10
C GLU A 83 -8.65 9.35 -6.29
N LYS A 84 -7.60 8.60 -5.99
CA LYS A 84 -6.20 9.00 -6.18
C LYS A 84 -5.62 8.61 -7.55
N ASN A 85 -6.40 8.01 -8.44
CA ASN A 85 -5.95 7.40 -9.70
C ASN A 85 -4.81 6.36 -9.52
N LEU A 86 -4.82 5.63 -8.40
CA LEU A 86 -3.85 4.58 -8.09
C LEU A 86 -4.36 3.17 -8.47
N LEU A 87 -5.45 3.06 -9.21
CA LEU A 87 -5.97 1.78 -9.72
C LEU A 87 -5.96 1.79 -11.24
N SER A 88 -5.58 0.65 -11.81
CA SER A 88 -5.68 0.42 -13.26
C SER A 88 -7.14 0.54 -13.72
N SER A 89 -7.39 1.08 -14.91
CA SER A 89 -8.74 1.35 -15.44
C SER A 89 -9.69 0.14 -15.39
N ASP A 90 -9.11 -1.04 -15.56
CA ASP A 90 -9.83 -2.30 -15.76
C ASP A 90 -10.16 -3.01 -14.43
N THR A 91 -9.67 -2.46 -13.30
CA THR A 91 -9.81 -3.04 -11.97
C THR A 91 -11.25 -2.94 -11.47
N LYS A 92 -11.80 -4.06 -11.00
CA LYS A 92 -13.17 -4.19 -10.52
C LYS A 92 -13.19 -4.60 -9.06
N ILE A 93 -13.92 -3.85 -8.25
CA ILE A 93 -14.19 -4.24 -6.87
C ILE A 93 -15.23 -5.36 -6.90
N SER A 94 -14.84 -6.55 -6.46
CA SER A 94 -15.74 -7.70 -6.33
C SER A 94 -15.60 -8.30 -4.93
N PHE A 95 -16.63 -9.01 -4.46
CA PHE A 95 -16.62 -9.63 -3.15
C PHE A 95 -17.34 -10.98 -3.22
N TYR A 96 -16.71 -12.03 -2.69
CA TYR A 96 -17.28 -13.38 -2.66
C TYR A 96 -18.52 -13.43 -1.76
N ARG A 97 -19.57 -14.12 -2.20
CA ARG A 97 -20.84 -14.20 -1.47
C ARG A 97 -20.90 -15.49 -0.67
N GLU A 98 -21.04 -15.37 0.64
CA GLU A 98 -21.10 -16.52 1.54
C GLU A 98 -22.45 -17.29 1.55
N ARG A 99 -23.32 -17.09 0.55
CA ARG A 99 -24.61 -17.81 0.44
C ARG A 99 -24.39 -19.33 0.39
N ASP A 100 -23.25 -19.73 -0.17
CA ASP A 100 -22.81 -21.12 -0.30
C ASP A 100 -22.62 -21.81 1.07
N LYS A 101 -22.54 -21.05 2.18
CA LYS A 101 -22.55 -21.59 3.56
C LYS A 101 -23.93 -22.05 4.04
N GLU A 102 -25.01 -21.56 3.45
CA GLU A 102 -26.39 -21.91 3.83
C GLU A 102 -26.95 -23.04 2.95
N LEU A 103 -26.46 -23.14 1.72
CA LEU A 103 -26.84 -24.16 0.72
C LEU A 103 -26.79 -25.62 1.23
N PRO A 104 -25.80 -26.08 2.02
CA PRO A 104 -25.75 -27.46 2.53
C PRO A 104 -26.99 -27.91 3.32
N ARG A 105 -27.80 -26.98 3.87
CA ARG A 105 -29.01 -27.31 4.63
C ARG A 105 -30.15 -27.88 3.77
N TYR A 106 -30.08 -27.66 2.46
CA TYR A 106 -31.09 -28.10 1.50
C TYR A 106 -30.69 -29.40 0.79
N PHE A 107 -29.47 -29.88 1.01
CA PHE A 107 -28.97 -31.10 0.39
C PHE A 107 -28.99 -32.28 1.37
N SER A 108 -29.51 -33.42 0.91
CA SER A 108 -29.41 -34.70 1.62
C SER A 108 -28.49 -35.64 0.84
N GLU A 109 -27.64 -36.39 1.52
CA GLU A 109 -26.78 -37.40 0.88
C GLU A 109 -27.26 -38.81 1.25
N GLU A 110 -27.54 -39.62 0.23
CA GLU A 110 -27.81 -41.05 0.39
C GLU A 110 -26.89 -41.82 -0.57
N ASN A 111 -26.13 -42.79 -0.06
CA ASN A 111 -25.23 -43.64 -0.85
C ASN A 111 -24.23 -42.87 -1.75
N GLY A 112 -23.72 -41.73 -1.29
CA GLY A 112 -22.82 -40.87 -2.06
C GLY A 112 -23.49 -40.09 -3.20
N THR A 113 -24.83 -40.09 -3.26
CA THR A 113 -25.62 -39.28 -4.19
C THR A 113 -26.29 -38.14 -3.43
N THR A 114 -26.17 -36.91 -3.94
CA THR A 114 -26.75 -35.72 -3.32
C THR A 114 -28.12 -35.39 -3.94
N PHE A 115 -29.12 -35.21 -3.08
CA PHE A 115 -30.51 -34.87 -3.41
C PHE A 115 -30.85 -33.46 -2.88
N TYR A 116 -31.88 -32.84 -3.45
CA TYR A 116 -32.35 -31.47 -3.18
C TYR A 116 -33.88 -31.41 -3.00
#